data_AF-A0A198ZAI5-F1
#
_entry.id   AF-A0A198ZAI5-F1
#
_cell.length_a   1.000
_cell.length_b   1.000
_cell.length_c   1.000
_cell.angle_alpha   90.00
_cell.angle_beta   90.00
_cell.angle_gamma   90.00
#
_symmetry.space_group_name_H-M   'P 1'
#
loop_
_entity.id
_entity.type
_entity.pdbx_description
1 polymer ?
#
loop_
_entity_poly.entity_id
_entity_poly.type
_entity_poly.pdbx_seq_one_letter_code
_entity_poly.pdbx_strand_id
1 'polypeptide(L)'
;MVHVLSIWFLVVAFSGAGIVNAIGTSGTRSDFVRWGYPRWWGIVTGGLEISSAVLIALPPSRIVGVALGAVIIAAAVFTVLRHRDYAHLAPLSVFVTLIALAAIST
;
A
#
# COMPACT_ATOMS: atom_id res chain seq x y z
N MET A 1 15.39 2.98 17.08
CA MET A 1 15.89 2.60 15.73
C MET A 1 14.83 1.88 14.89
N VAL A 2 14.17 0.84 15.43
CA VAL A 2 13.13 0.07 14.70
C VAL A 2 12.03 0.97 14.12
N HIS A 3 11.45 1.87 14.92
CA HIS A 3 10.42 2.81 14.46
C HIS A 3 10.82 3.59 13.20
N VAL A 4 11.98 4.26 13.25
CA VAL A 4 12.48 5.09 12.15
C VAL A 4 12.71 4.26 10.89
N LEU A 5 13.26 3.06 11.03
CA LEU A 5 13.46 2.14 9.90
C LEU A 5 12.11 1.73 9.30
N SER A 6 11.14 1.33 10.12
CA SER A 6 9.80 0.96 9.65
C SER A 6 9.13 2.08 8.88
N ILE A 7 9.24 3.33 9.35
CA ILE A 7 8.71 4.52 8.65
C ILE A 7 9.35 4.68 7.26
N TRP A 8 10.68 4.65 7.16
CA TRP A 8 11.33 4.83 5.86
C TRP A 8 11.08 3.66 4.91
N PHE A 9 11.00 2.43 5.42
CA PHE A 9 10.57 1.28 4.62
C PHE A 9 9.14 1.45 4.11
N LEU A 10 8.20 1.96 4.92
CA LEU A 10 6.84 2.26 4.47
C LEU A 10 6.83 3.34 3.39
N VAL A 11 7.61 4.41 3.53
CA VAL A 11 7.72 5.46 2.51
C VAL A 11 8.18 4.88 1.18
N VAL A 12 9.24 4.08 1.18
CA VAL A 12 9.78 3.46 -0.04
C VAL A 12 8.78 2.45 -0.62
N ALA A 13 8.19 1.60 0.22
CA ALA A 13 7.25 0.57 -0.21
C ALA A 13 5.99 1.17 -0.84
N PHE A 14 5.36 2.16 -0.18
CA PHE A 14 4.18 2.84 -0.72
C PHE A 14 4.50 3.67 -1.96
N SER A 15 5.69 4.29 -2.04
CA SER A 15 6.11 4.99 -3.25
C SER A 15 6.28 4.03 -4.43
N GLY A 16 6.96 2.90 -4.22
CA GLY A 16 7.18 1.89 -5.24
C GLY A 16 5.89 1.23 -5.72
N ALA A 17 5.05 0.78 -4.77
CA ALA A 17 3.73 0.22 -5.07
C ALA A 17 2.86 1.25 -5.82
N GLY A 18 2.87 2.50 -5.35
CA GLY A 18 2.11 3.58 -5.93
C GLY A 18 2.50 3.89 -7.37
N ILE A 19 3.80 3.90 -7.69
CA ILE A 19 4.30 4.06 -9.05
C ILE A 19 3.85 2.89 -9.94
N VAL A 20 3.99 1.65 -9.47
CA VAL A 20 3.59 0.45 -10.24
C VAL A 20 2.10 0.48 -10.54
N ASN A 21 1.28 0.81 -9.56
CA ASN A 21 -0.17 0.92 -9.70
C ASN A 21 -0.57 2.08 -10.62
N ALA A 22 0.08 3.24 -10.49
CA ALA A 22 -0.20 4.43 -11.29
C ALA A 22 0.18 4.29 -12.77
N ILE A 23 1.34 3.67 -13.07
CA ILE A 23 1.73 3.33 -14.45
C ILE A 23 0.73 2.31 -15.01
N GLY A 24 0.30 1.37 -14.17
CA GLY A 24 -0.65 0.33 -14.52
C GLY A 24 -0.11 -0.50 -15.68
N THR A 25 0.93 -1.29 -15.42
CA THR A 25 1.46 -2.24 -16.42
C THR A 25 0.36 -3.20 -16.90
N SER A 26 0.57 -3.91 -18.02
CA SER A 26 -0.42 -4.85 -18.55
C SER A 26 -0.85 -5.91 -17.52
N GLY A 27 0.10 -6.44 -16.74
CA GLY A 27 -0.16 -7.35 -15.63
C GLY A 27 -1.04 -6.71 -14.55
N THR A 28 -0.62 -5.56 -14.03
CA THR A 28 -1.37 -4.82 -13.00
C THR A 28 -2.80 -4.50 -13.45
N ARG A 29 -2.99 -4.05 -14.70
CA ARG A 29 -4.34 -3.78 -15.25
C ARG A 29 -5.17 -5.05 -15.36
N SER A 30 -4.56 -6.17 -15.77
CA SER A 30 -5.26 -7.46 -15.82
C SER A 30 -5.67 -7.96 -14.44
N ASP A 31 -4.86 -7.72 -13.42
CA ASP A 31 -5.15 -8.09 -12.03
C ASP A 31 -6.34 -7.29 -11.50
N PHE A 32 -6.33 -5.97 -11.70
CA PHE A 32 -7.48 -5.12 -11.33
C PHE A 32 -8.77 -5.54 -12.03
N VAL A 33 -8.72 -5.84 -13.33
CA VAL A 33 -9.90 -6.35 -14.06
C VAL A 33 -10.36 -7.69 -13.52
N ARG A 34 -9.44 -8.60 -13.18
CA ARG A 34 -9.76 -9.91 -12.57
C ARG A 34 -10.42 -9.74 -11.20
N TRP A 35 -10.04 -8.72 -10.44
CA TRP A 35 -10.65 -8.37 -9.17
C TRP A 35 -11.97 -7.57 -9.30
N GLY A 36 -12.47 -7.36 -10.52
CA GLY A 36 -13.72 -6.67 -10.79
C GLY A 36 -13.63 -5.14 -10.82
N TYR A 37 -12.42 -4.58 -10.76
CA TYR A 37 -12.20 -3.14 -10.86
C TYR A 37 -12.01 -2.66 -12.30
N PRO A 38 -12.35 -1.40 -12.61
CA PRO A 38 -12.02 -0.79 -13.90
C PRO A 38 -10.52 -0.78 -14.17
N ARG A 39 -10.12 -0.83 -15.45
CA ARG A 39 -8.69 -0.80 -15.87
C ARG A 39 -7.91 0.42 -15.37
N TRP A 40 -8.59 1.52 -15.10
CA TRP A 40 -7.99 2.77 -14.61
C TRP A 40 -7.88 2.83 -13.08
N TRP A 41 -8.44 1.87 -12.35
CA TRP A 41 -8.48 1.89 -10.88
C TRP A 41 -7.08 1.90 -10.25
N GLY A 42 -6.10 1.28 -10.91
CA GLY A 42 -4.69 1.34 -10.50
C GLY A 42 -4.16 2.77 -10.36
N ILE A 43 -4.66 3.73 -11.15
CA ILE A 43 -4.28 5.15 -11.04
C ILE A 43 -4.74 5.74 -9.69
N VAL A 44 -5.96 5.39 -9.26
CA VAL A 44 -6.49 5.84 -7.97
C VAL A 44 -5.73 5.21 -6.82
N THR A 45 -5.57 3.89 -6.86
CA THR A 45 -4.80 3.16 -5.84
C THR A 45 -3.38 3.71 -5.75
N GLY A 46 -2.72 3.90 -6.90
CA GLY A 46 -1.36 4.41 -6.95
C GLY A 46 -1.24 5.85 -6.42
N GLY A 47 -2.19 6.72 -6.75
CA GLY A 47 -2.26 8.08 -6.21
C GLY A 47 -2.45 8.11 -4.68
N LEU A 48 -3.29 7.22 -4.15
CA LEU A 48 -3.51 7.09 -2.70
C LEU A 48 -2.26 6.55 -1.98
N GLU A 49 -1.57 5.58 -2.57
CA GLU A 49 -0.32 5.03 -2.03
C GLU A 49 0.80 6.07 -2.04
N ILE A 50 0.98 6.83 -3.12
CA ILE A 50 1.95 7.94 -3.18
C ILE A 50 1.59 9.02 -2.15
N SER A 51 0.32 9.39 -2.03
CA SER A 51 -0.13 10.36 -1.03
C SER A 51 0.17 9.89 0.39
N SER A 52 -0.07 8.60 0.68
CA SER A 52 0.30 7.96 1.94
C SER A 52 1.81 8.06 2.19
N ALA A 53 2.65 7.74 1.21
CA ALA A 53 4.10 7.85 1.34
C ALA A 53 4.56 9.28 1.65
N VAL A 54 4.02 10.29 0.96
CA VAL A 54 4.32 11.70 1.20
C VAL A 54 3.91 12.13 2.61
N LEU A 55 2.72 11.74 3.06
CA LEU A 55 2.24 12.04 4.41
C LEU A 55 3.10 11.37 5.48
N ILE A 56 3.54 10.12 5.26
CA ILE A 56 4.40 9.38 6.20
C ILE A 56 5.79 10.05 6.32
N ALA A 57 6.34 10.54 5.21
CA ALA A 57 7.65 11.19 5.15
C ALA A 57 7.68 12.50 5.96
N LEU A 58 6.56 13.20 6.05
CA LEU A 58 6.43 14.47 6.79
C LEU A 58 6.06 14.20 8.26
N PRO A 59 6.94 14.51 9.25
CA PRO A 59 6.66 14.22 10.65
C PRO A 59 5.31 14.74 11.18
N PRO A 60 4.83 15.96 10.83
CA PRO A 60 3.56 16.48 11.34
C PRO A 60 2.32 15.71 10.87
N SER A 61 2.38 15.06 9.70
CA SER A 61 1.23 14.36 9.09
C SER A 61 1.39 12.85 9.06
N ARG A 62 2.47 12.32 9.65
CA ARG A 62 2.83 10.91 9.58
C ARG A 62 1.72 9.96 10.03
N ILE A 63 1.04 10.30 11.12
CA ILE A 63 -0.04 9.45 11.66
C ILE A 63 -1.20 9.32 10.67
N VAL A 64 -1.52 10.40 9.94
CA VAL A 64 -2.54 10.40 8.89
C VAL A 64 -2.09 9.53 7.73
N GLY A 65 -0.82 9.63 7.34
CA GLY A 65 -0.24 8.77 6.30
C GLY A 65 -0.29 7.28 6.66
N VAL A 66 0.13 6.92 7.87
CA VAL A 66 0.06 5.52 8.34
C VAL A 66 -1.39 5.01 8.39
N ALA A 67 -2.33 5.83 8.87
CA ALA A 67 -3.75 5.47 8.90
C ALA A 67 -4.32 5.26 7.50
N LEU A 68 -4.04 6.16 6.56
CA LEU A 68 -4.43 6.02 5.16
C LEU A 68 -3.84 4.74 4.55
N GLY A 69 -2.54 4.51 4.75
CA GLY A 69 -1.86 3.30 4.32
C GLY A 69 -2.51 2.03 4.87
N ALA A 70 -2.89 2.01 6.15
CA ALA A 70 -3.57 0.87 6.77
C ALA A 70 -4.93 0.58 6.10
N VAL A 71 -5.70 1.61 5.77
CA VAL A 71 -6.99 1.45 5.06
C VAL A 71 -6.78 0.88 3.65
N ILE A 72 -5.79 1.39 2.91
CA ILE A 72 -5.45 0.89 1.57
C ILE A 72 -5.08 -0.59 1.63
N ILE A 73 -4.19 -0.97 2.56
CA ILE A 73 -3.72 -2.35 2.71
C ILE A 73 -4.85 -3.27 3.18
N ALA A 74 -5.72 -2.82 4.08
CA ALA A 74 -6.89 -3.60 4.49
C ALA A 74 -7.84 -3.87 3.32
N ALA A 75 -8.11 -2.87 2.48
CA ALA A 75 -8.92 -3.03 1.27
C ALA A 75 -8.26 -3.98 0.25
N ALA A 76 -6.94 -3.89 0.08
CA ALA A 76 -6.18 -4.78 -0.80
C ALA A 76 -6.20 -6.23 -0.31
N VAL A 77 -5.97 -6.46 0.99
CA VAL A 77 -6.07 -7.79 1.61
C VAL A 77 -7.47 -8.36 1.43
N PHE A 78 -8.51 -7.58 1.70
CA PHE A 78 -9.89 -8.01 1.49
C PHE A 78 -10.14 -8.43 0.04
N THR A 79 -9.68 -7.63 -0.92
CA THR A 79 -9.81 -7.90 -2.37
C THR A 79 -9.15 -9.22 -2.74
N VAL A 80 -7.89 -9.40 -2.32
CA VAL A 80 -7.10 -10.59 -2.63
C VAL A 80 -7.69 -11.85 -2.00
N LEU A 81 -8.16 -11.77 -0.75
CA LEU A 81 -8.82 -12.90 -0.09
C LEU A 81 -10.14 -13.27 -0.76
N ARG A 82 -10.94 -12.26 -1.17
CA ARG A 82 -12.20 -12.48 -1.91
C ARG A 82 -11.99 -13.20 -3.23
N HIS A 83 -10.91 -12.88 -3.94
CA HIS A 83 -10.59 -13.46 -5.25
C HIS A 83 -9.64 -14.66 -5.18
N ARG A 84 -9.25 -15.11 -3.98
CA ARG A 84 -8.31 -16.21 -3.71
C ARG A 84 -6.95 -16.05 -4.40
N ASP A 85 -6.46 -14.81 -4.48
CA ASP A 85 -5.23 -14.46 -5.19
C ASP A 85 -4.01 -14.47 -4.24
N TYR A 86 -3.67 -15.64 -3.71
CA TYR A 86 -2.71 -15.75 -2.62
C TYR A 86 -1.29 -15.30 -2.95
N ALA A 87 -0.94 -15.18 -4.24
CA ALA A 87 0.34 -14.63 -4.68
C ALA A 87 0.56 -13.20 -4.18
N HIS A 88 -0.51 -12.41 -4.04
CA HIS A 88 -0.45 -11.03 -3.57
C HIS A 88 -0.42 -10.91 -2.04
N LEU A 89 -0.62 -11.99 -1.29
CA LEU A 89 -0.57 -11.95 0.18
C LEU A 89 0.85 -11.73 0.72
N ALA A 90 1.88 -12.27 0.05
CA ALA A 90 3.26 -12.10 0.47
C ALA A 90 3.66 -10.61 0.55
N PRO A 91 3.54 -9.80 -0.52
CA PRO A 91 3.84 -8.37 -0.42
C PRO A 91 2.92 -7.64 0.56
N LEU A 92 1.62 -7.97 0.62
CA LEU A 92 0.70 -7.34 1.57
C LEU A 92 1.08 -7.62 3.04
N SER A 93 1.58 -8.83 3.35
CA SER A 93 2.04 -9.18 4.70
C SER A 93 3.22 -8.33 5.17
N VAL A 94 4.10 -7.92 4.24
CA VAL A 94 5.20 -7.01 4.54
C VAL A 94 4.67 -5.63 4.92
N PHE A 95 3.71 -5.09 4.17
CA PHE A 95 3.06 -3.82 4.51
C PHE A 95 2.37 -3.86 5.87
N VAL A 96 1.58 -4.92 6.14
CA VAL A 96 0.91 -5.10 7.44
C VAL A 96 1.94 -5.12 8.58
N THR A 97 3.02 -5.86 8.41
CA THR A 97 4.09 -5.97 9.41
C THR A 97 4.76 -4.62 9.66
N LEU A 98 5.10 -3.88 8.60
CA LEU A 98 5.73 -2.57 8.71
C LEU A 98 4.81 -1.54 9.38
N ILE A 99 3.51 -1.55 9.07
CA ILE A 99 2.52 -0.69 9.73
C ILE A 99 2.40 -1.04 11.21
N ALA A 100 2.32 -2.32 11.56
CA ALA A 100 2.25 -2.76 12.95
C ALA A 100 3.52 -2.38 13.73
N LEU A 101 4.70 -2.58 13.15
CA LEU A 101 5.96 -2.17 13.75
C LEU A 101 6.00 -0.66 13.97
N ALA A 102 5.60 0.14 12.97
CA ALA A 102 5.54 1.59 13.10
C ALA A 102 4.59 2.05 14.22
N ALA A 103 3.46 1.36 14.41
CA ALA A 103 2.45 1.69 15.41
C ALA A 103 2.85 1.28 16.85
N ILE A 104 3.55 0.15 17.02
CA ILE A 104 3.89 -0.39 18.34
C ILE A 104 5.22 0.18 18.87
N SER A 105 6.09 0.66 17.99
CA SER A 105 7.41 1.20 18.36
C SER A 105 7.44 2.72 18.59
N THR A 106 6.27 3.35 18.71
CA THR A 106 6.08 4.80 18.99
C THR A 106 6.60 5.22 20.35
#